data_AF-A0A3D0V6S9-F1
#
_entry.id   AF-A0A3D0V6S9-F1
#
_cell.length_a   1.000
_cell.length_b   1.000
_cell.length_c   1.000
_cell.angle_alpha   90.00
_cell.angle_beta   90.00
_cell.angle_gamma   90.00
#
_symmetry.space_group_name_H-M   'P 1'
#
loop_
_entity.id
_entity.type
_entity.pdbx_description
1 polymer ?
#
loop_
_entity_poly.entity_id
_entity_poly.type
_entity_poly.pdbx_seq_one_letter_code
_entity_poly.pdbx_strand_id
1 'polypeptide(L)'
;VPVGEDQRQHLEMTRNLAQRFNTRFGHTFTVPEATILKASAKIYDLQNPSAKMSKTGESPKGSIQLLEDPKIAAKRIKSAVTDTGSEVRFDADAKPGVSNLLT
;
A
#
# COMPACT_ATOMS: atom_id res chain seq x y z
N VAL A 1 -11.06 -14.05 0.98
CA VAL A 1 -10.19 -13.33 1.95
C VAL A 1 -9.74 -12.03 1.30
N PRO A 2 -10.06 -10.86 1.88
CA PRO A 2 -9.58 -9.58 1.36
C PRO A 2 -8.09 -9.47 1.65
N VAL A 3 -7.28 -9.45 0.59
CA VAL A 3 -5.82 -9.35 0.69
C VAL A 3 -5.30 -8.30 -0.27
N GLY A 4 -4.26 -7.58 0.13
CA GLY A 4 -3.50 -6.69 -0.75
C GLY A 4 -2.69 -7.48 -1.78
N GLU A 5 -2.22 -6.81 -2.83
CA GLU A 5 -1.41 -7.44 -3.89
C GLU A 5 -0.14 -8.10 -3.34
N ASP A 6 0.45 -7.51 -2.30
CA ASP A 6 1.63 -8.02 -1.60
C ASP A 6 1.40 -9.37 -0.91
N GLN A 7 0.15 -9.72 -0.60
CA GLN A 7 -0.23 -10.95 0.09
C GLN A 7 -0.74 -12.04 -0.86
N ARG A 8 -0.75 -11.78 -2.18
CA ARG A 8 -1.22 -12.74 -3.21
C ARG A 8 -0.45 -14.06 -3.17
N GLN A 9 0.87 -14.00 -3.00
CA GLN A 9 1.72 -15.18 -2.96
C GLN A 9 1.43 -16.07 -1.74
N HIS A 10 1.17 -15.46 -0.59
CA HIS A 10 0.81 -16.19 0.63
C HIS A 10 -0.54 -16.90 0.47
N LEU A 11 -1.53 -16.24 -0.15
CA LEU A 11 -2.85 -16.83 -0.36
C LEU A 11 -2.78 -18.04 -1.31
N GLU A 12 -1.96 -17.98 -2.36
CA GLU A 12 -1.71 -19.14 -3.23
C GLU A 12 -1.04 -20.30 -2.49
N MET A 13 -0.08 -20.01 -1.62
CA MET A 13 0.54 -21.04 -0.78
C MET A 13 -0.49 -21.71 0.15
N THR A 14 -1.37 -20.92 0.77
CA THR A 14 -2.46 -21.44 1.61
C THR A 14 -3.43 -22.33 0.82
N ARG A 15 -3.82 -21.93 -0.40
CA ARG A 15 -4.67 -22.74 -1.28
C ARG A 15 -4.04 -24.08 -1.61
N ASN A 16 -2.76 -24.06 -1.99
CA ASN A 16 -2.01 -25.27 -2.32
C ASN A 16 -1.91 -26.24 -1.13
N LEU A 17 -1.69 -25.73 0.09
CA LEU A 17 -1.63 -26.56 1.30
C LEU A 17 -3.01 -27.14 1.65
N ALA A 18 -4.06 -26.33 1.57
CA ALA A 18 -5.43 -26.77 1.83
C ALA A 18 -5.87 -27.89 0.87
N GLN A 19 -5.56 -27.73 -0.43
CA GLN A 19 -5.84 -28.75 -1.43
C GLN A 19 -5.04 -30.03 -1.20
N ARG A 20 -3.73 -29.92 -0.96
CA ARG A 20 -2.88 -31.10 -0.70
C ARG A 20 -3.36 -31.91 0.49
N PHE A 21 -3.74 -31.22 1.56
CA PHE A 21 -4.27 -31.88 2.76
C PHE A 21 -5.59 -32.59 2.44
N ASN A 22 -6.52 -31.90 1.77
CA ASN A 22 -7.81 -32.48 1.40
C ASN A 22 -7.68 -33.71 0.50
N THR A 23 -6.73 -33.71 -0.45
CA THR A 23 -6.46 -34.87 -1.30
C THR A 23 -5.92 -36.05 -0.50
N ARG A 24 -5.08 -35.80 0.50
CA ARG A 24 -4.40 -36.87 1.25
C ARG A 24 -5.23 -37.44 2.40
N PHE A 25 -6.07 -36.61 3.04
CA PHE A 25 -6.76 -36.95 4.28
C PHE A 25 -8.28 -36.82 4.19
N GLY A 26 -8.82 -36.45 3.02
CA GLY A 26 -10.24 -36.18 2.82
C GLY A 26 -10.60 -34.71 3.07
N HIS A 27 -11.79 -34.30 2.59
CA HIS A 27 -12.27 -32.93 2.67
C HIS A 27 -12.35 -32.42 4.11
N THR A 28 -11.37 -31.60 4.50
CA THR A 28 -11.24 -31.04 5.85
C THR A 28 -11.20 -29.51 5.82
N PHE A 29 -10.41 -28.92 4.91
CA PHE A 29 -10.24 -27.47 4.81
C PHE A 29 -11.08 -26.87 3.67
N THR A 30 -11.75 -25.75 3.94
CA THR A 30 -12.33 -24.91 2.89
C THR A 30 -11.22 -24.15 2.17
N VAL A 31 -11.13 -24.27 0.85
CA VAL A 31 -10.10 -23.58 0.05
C VAL A 31 -10.44 -22.09 -0.03
N PRO A 32 -9.57 -21.17 0.43
CA PRO A 32 -9.90 -19.75 0.46
C PRO A 32 -9.87 -19.15 -0.95
N GLU A 33 -10.88 -18.35 -1.30
CA GLU A 33 -10.88 -17.55 -2.51
C GLU A 33 -10.27 -16.16 -2.27
N ALA A 34 -9.49 -15.69 -3.25
CA ALA A 34 -8.93 -14.34 -3.21
C ALA A 34 -10.05 -13.35 -3.52
N THR A 35 -10.32 -12.43 -2.61
CA THR A 35 -11.13 -11.25 -2.91
C THR A 35 -10.15 -10.11 -3.12
N ILE A 36 -9.77 -9.88 -4.38
CA ILE A 36 -8.93 -8.74 -4.73
C ILE A 36 -9.81 -7.51 -4.61
N LEU A 37 -9.71 -6.82 -3.48
CA LEU A 37 -10.27 -5.48 -3.35
C LEU A 37 -9.63 -4.63 -4.46
N LYS A 38 -10.43 -3.86 -5.22
CA LYS A 38 -9.91 -2.85 -6.15
C LYS A 38 -8.84 -2.09 -5.39
N ALA A 39 -7.61 -2.14 -5.90
CA ALA A 39 -6.41 -1.75 -5.17
C ALA A 39 -6.69 -0.51 -4.33
N SER A 40 -6.60 -0.62 -3.00
CA SER A 40 -6.49 0.59 -2.19
C SER A 40 -5.35 1.40 -2.78
N ALA A 41 -5.58 2.69 -3.02
CA ALA A 41 -4.57 3.62 -3.49
C ALA A 41 -3.20 3.26 -2.91
N LYS A 42 -2.24 2.90 -3.77
CA LYS A 42 -0.86 2.70 -3.30
C LYS A 42 -0.36 4.06 -2.88
N ILE A 43 -0.23 4.28 -1.58
CA ILE A 43 0.29 5.53 -1.04
C ILE A 43 1.82 5.43 -0.96
N TYR A 44 2.48 6.40 -1.58
CA TYR A 44 3.93 6.54 -1.65
C TYR A 44 4.46 7.46 -0.54
N ASP A 45 5.75 7.37 -0.28
CA ASP A 45 6.43 8.16 0.74
C ASP A 45 6.41 9.66 0.39
N LEU A 46 6.11 10.51 1.38
CA LEU A 46 6.00 11.95 1.20
C LEU A 46 7.32 12.65 0.90
N GLN A 47 8.46 12.01 1.14
CA GLN A 47 9.80 12.53 0.86
C GLN A 47 10.43 11.81 -0.34
N ASN A 48 10.06 10.56 -0.59
CA ASN A 48 10.48 9.81 -1.75
C ASN A 48 9.28 9.24 -2.54
N PRO A 49 8.75 9.98 -3.52
CA PRO A 49 7.57 9.55 -4.28
C PRO A 49 7.73 8.23 -5.06
N SER A 50 8.94 7.70 -5.23
CA SER A 50 9.17 6.40 -5.87
C SER A 50 9.10 5.22 -4.89
N ALA A 51 9.14 5.49 -3.58
CA ALA A 51 9.11 4.47 -2.54
C ALA A 51 7.71 4.33 -1.95
N LYS A 52 7.30 3.10 -1.60
CA LYS A 52 6.05 2.87 -0.87
C LYS A 52 6.16 3.49 0.52
N MET A 53 5.10 4.14 1.00
CA MET A 53 5.05 4.63 2.38
C MET A 53 5.26 3.46 3.34
N SER A 54 6.19 3.62 4.28
CA SER A 54 6.53 2.57 5.23
C SER A 54 6.65 3.12 6.64
N LYS A 55 6.34 2.28 7.63
CA LYS A 55 6.45 2.63 9.05
C LYS A 55 7.89 2.85 9.49
N THR A 56 8.84 2.19 8.83
CA THR A 56 10.27 2.18 9.15
C THR A 56 11.11 2.82 8.05
N GLY A 57 10.51 3.69 7.24
CA GLY A 57 11.22 4.36 6.16
C GLY A 57 12.39 5.19 6.66
N GLU A 58 13.29 5.56 5.74
CA GLU A 58 14.53 6.29 6.06
C GLU A 58 14.27 7.62 6.78
N SER A 59 13.12 8.24 6.51
CA SER A 59 12.72 9.51 7.13
C SER A 59 11.37 9.38 7.84
N PRO A 60 11.26 9.81 9.11
CA PRO A 60 9.98 9.91 9.80
C PRO A 60 8.97 10.81 9.08
N LYS A 61 9.44 11.76 8.26
CA LYS A 61 8.58 12.70 7.51
C LYS A 61 7.91 12.06 6.30
N GLY A 62 8.37 10.89 5.87
CA GLY A 62 7.87 10.18 4.70
C GLY A 62 6.54 9.45 4.92
N SER A 63 6.11 9.30 6.18
CA SER A 63 4.86 8.65 6.56
C SER A 63 3.98 9.55 7.42
N ILE A 64 2.67 9.28 7.46
CA ILE A 64 1.74 9.89 8.42
C ILE A 64 1.19 8.78 9.30
N GLN A 65 1.28 8.94 10.62
CA GLN A 65 0.75 7.95 11.56
C GLN A 65 -0.71 8.27 11.89
N LEU A 66 -1.55 7.24 12.06
CA LEU A 66 -2.98 7.44 12.36
C LEU A 66 -3.24 8.23 13.65
N LEU A 67 -2.35 8.10 14.63
CA LEU A 67 -2.46 8.76 15.93
C LEU A 67 -1.49 9.95 16.06
N GLU A 68 -1.01 10.47 14.94
CA GLU A 68 -0.12 11.64 14.92
C GLU A 68 -0.87 12.91 15.32
N ASP A 69 -0.20 13.80 16.04
CA ASP A 69 -0.74 15.13 16.32
C ASP A 69 -1.06 15.85 14.99
N PRO A 70 -2.27 16.42 14.82
CA PRO A 70 -2.68 17.07 13.58
C PRO A 70 -1.71 18.15 13.08
N LYS A 71 -1.02 18.87 13.99
CA LYS A 71 -0.02 19.88 13.63
C LYS A 71 1.21 19.26 12.99
N ILE A 72 1.62 18.08 13.47
CA ILE A 72 2.76 17.35 12.90
C ILE A 72 2.38 16.77 11.54
N ALA A 73 1.19 16.15 11.43
CA ALA A 73 0.68 15.65 10.15
C ALA A 73 0.58 16.78 9.11
N ALA A 74 0.01 17.93 9.48
CA ALA A 74 -0.06 19.10 8.61
C ALA A 74 1.32 19.61 8.19
N LYS A 75 2.31 19.59 9.10
CA LYS A 75 3.69 19.97 8.78
C LYS A 75 4.31 19.00 7.76
N ARG A 76 4.07 17.69 7.89
CA ARG A 76 4.58 16.68 6.95
C ARG A 76 3.97 16.83 5.56
N ILE A 77 2.66 17.06 5.47
CA ILE A 77 1.98 17.34 4.18
C ILE A 77 2.55 18.60 3.54
N LYS A 78 2.72 19.69 4.30
CA LYS A 78 3.30 20.95 3.79
C LYS A 78 4.75 20.81 3.32
N SER A 79 5.50 19.88 3.88
CA SER A 79 6.89 19.59 3.50
C SER A 79 7.02 18.41 2.54
N ALA A 80 5.93 17.90 1.97
CA ALA A 80 5.98 16.79 1.03
C ALA A 80 6.71 17.21 -0.25
N VAL A 81 7.50 16.30 -0.80
CA VAL A 81 8.23 16.52 -2.05
C VAL A 81 7.22 16.51 -3.21
N THR A 82 7.29 17.57 -4.00
CA THR A 82 6.47 17.80 -5.20
C THR A 82 7.40 18.07 -6.39
N ASP A 83 6.87 18.66 -7.46
CA ASP A 83 7.65 19.18 -8.58
C ASP A 83 7.88 20.71 -8.48
N THR A 84 8.59 21.27 -9.46
CA THR A 84 8.89 22.71 -9.55
C THR A 84 7.79 23.53 -10.21
N GLY A 85 6.75 22.90 -10.75
CA GLY A 85 5.62 23.56 -11.40
C GLY A 85 4.56 24.02 -10.41
N SER A 86 3.58 24.80 -10.91
CA SER A 86 2.43 25.28 -10.14
C SER A 86 1.14 24.50 -10.41
N GLU A 87 1.16 23.59 -11.38
CA GLU A 87 -0.03 22.85 -11.80
C GLU A 87 -0.35 21.70 -10.85
N VAL A 88 -1.59 21.66 -10.35
CA VAL A 88 -2.10 20.54 -9.57
C VAL A 88 -2.84 19.59 -10.51
N ARG A 89 -2.14 18.58 -11.02
CA ARG A 89 -2.68 17.56 -11.93
C ARG A 89 -2.13 16.19 -11.58
N PHE A 90 -2.96 15.17 -11.73
CA PHE A 90 -2.54 13.78 -11.63
C PHE A 90 -1.72 13.37 -12.87
N ASP A 91 -0.49 12.97 -12.63
CA ASP A 91 0.49 12.46 -13.59
C ASP A 91 1.54 11.62 -12.84
N ALA A 92 1.39 10.29 -12.85
CA ALA A 92 2.22 9.40 -12.03
C ALA A 92 3.69 9.41 -12.46
N ASP A 93 3.97 9.68 -13.74
CA ASP A 93 5.34 9.64 -14.28
C ASP A 93 6.02 11.00 -14.16
N ALA A 94 5.34 12.08 -14.55
CA ALA A 94 5.93 13.42 -14.56
C ALA A 94 5.80 14.15 -13.22
N LYS A 95 4.76 13.85 -12.43
CA LYS A 95 4.43 14.56 -11.17
C LYS A 95 4.09 13.58 -10.04
N PRO A 96 4.98 12.63 -9.70
CA PRO A 96 4.68 11.54 -8.77
C PRO A 96 4.31 12.05 -7.37
N GLY A 97 4.96 13.11 -6.89
CA GLY A 97 4.68 13.70 -5.57
C GLY A 97 3.28 14.32 -5.48
N VAL A 98 2.89 15.12 -6.48
CA VAL A 98 1.56 15.75 -6.54
C VAL A 98 0.47 14.69 -6.73
N SER A 99 0.72 13.70 -7.59
CA SER A 99 -0.23 12.60 -7.85
C SER A 99 -0.48 11.76 -6.60
N ASN A 100 0.57 11.48 -5.83
CA ASN A 100 0.44 10.76 -4.56
C ASN A 100 -0.43 11.52 -3.54
N LEU A 101 -0.38 12.85 -3.52
CA LEU A 101 -1.23 13.67 -2.64
C LEU A 101 -2.69 13.75 -3.11
N LEU A 102 -2.97 13.49 -4.39
CA LEU A 102 -4.31 13.52 -4.99
C LEU A 102 -5.06 12.19 -4.92
N THR A 103 -4.36 11.09 -4.62
CA THR A 103 -4.93 9.73 -4.61
C THR A 103 -5.61 9.42 -3.28
#